data_AF-A0A8J6C3A1-F1
#
_entry.id   AF-A0A8J6C3A1-F1
#
_cell.length_a   1.000
_cell.length_b   1.000
_cell.length_c   1.000
_cell.angle_alpha   90.00
_cell.angle_beta   90.00
_cell.angle_gamma   90.00
#
_symmetry.space_group_name_H-M   'P 1'
#
loop_
_entity.id
_entity.type
_entity.pdbx_description
1 polymer ?
#
loop_
_entity_poly.entity_id
_entity_poly.type
_entity_poly.pdbx_seq_one_letter_code
_entity_poly.pdbx_strand_id
1 'polypeptide(L)'
;MSRSRFDAPFAEAAAGDCVAARPAPPRTDGAQVVSRRGARLAAAPPPSPRGAGVPDSNSRFDVPFAEELSPPGKARRASHFQLAPTPPFRMPYRLYVDNETLVEPIHDLRTLRRGDHCMVGLNPVRKVSRLIDSTFVWLSSWEVWPLFHHFVMYDDVVEIDGDGVPMGPDGTPALICEYSNTPAAAFKQMRQQGVSHLWRNLAPFRKLPLHDYQDARHAHGLLRIVRHSSDAERDEVISRLDVLLAQHESYSLWFRNCEHAAFAATLSRINSDCNLRGGADGGDAGCARTSPMPRSSTPFWVSLQVPHVLFTLARFKLQLVGTYCLYRLSLFASDMALVFPWLDEAYHVKRDVAVYHLFATAPVALQIAIQLGRAVRNLVRKRRRGKLHPEMFSHLLGKEIARAVIVGFGSTTTLVVLPRLMHDLKLTVWSACTLLVFAFMSSSLAYTLLASAGIRLLLRVKKSRAFGPHDWRAELQPQSPVATAALRLPAATASRFN
;
A
#
# COMPACT_ATOMS: atom_id res chain seq x y z
N MET A 1 -19.78 -70.32 -13.00
CA MET A 1 -18.46 -70.66 -12.43
C MET A 1 -17.50 -69.52 -12.71
N SER A 2 -16.53 -69.31 -11.80
CA SER A 2 -15.54 -68.21 -11.67
C SER A 2 -16.07 -66.79 -11.41
N ARG A 3 -16.16 -66.44 -10.12
CA ARG A 3 -16.25 -65.09 -9.54
C ARG A 3 -14.85 -64.59 -9.19
N SER A 4 -14.53 -63.32 -9.47
CA SER A 4 -13.46 -62.54 -8.82
C SER A 4 -14.02 -61.15 -8.51
N ARG A 5 -14.51 -60.90 -7.29
CA ARG A 5 -13.82 -60.23 -6.17
C ARG A 5 -13.19 -58.88 -6.55
N PHE A 6 -13.95 -57.81 -6.31
CA PHE A 6 -13.44 -56.50 -5.93
C PHE A 6 -14.13 -56.13 -4.62
N ASP A 7 -13.39 -56.21 -3.52
CA ASP A 7 -13.84 -55.79 -2.20
C ASP A 7 -13.67 -54.28 -2.08
N ALA A 8 -14.78 -53.58 -1.86
CA ALA A 8 -14.80 -52.29 -1.19
C ALA A 8 -14.76 -52.51 0.33
N PRO A 9 -14.42 -51.47 1.12
CA PRO A 9 -15.48 -51.03 2.02
C PRO A 9 -15.58 -49.51 2.18
N PHE A 10 -16.83 -49.06 2.14
CA PHE A 10 -17.32 -47.93 2.91
C PHE A 10 -17.92 -48.50 4.21
N ALA A 11 -17.57 -47.93 5.36
CA ALA A 11 -18.39 -48.03 6.57
C ALA A 11 -18.19 -46.79 7.45
N GLU A 12 -19.29 -46.10 7.70
CA GLU A 12 -19.49 -45.11 8.76
C GLU A 12 -19.20 -45.70 10.14
N ALA A 13 -18.65 -44.88 11.04
CA ALA A 13 -19.03 -44.87 12.44
C ALA A 13 -18.72 -43.50 13.07
N ALA A 14 -19.76 -42.89 13.62
CA ALA A 14 -19.69 -41.73 14.48
C ALA A 14 -19.30 -42.13 15.93
N ALA A 15 -19.00 -41.09 16.72
CA ALA A 15 -19.00 -41.01 18.19
C ALA A 15 -17.66 -41.17 18.95
N GLY A 16 -17.42 -40.19 19.83
CA GLY A 16 -16.72 -40.33 21.12
C GLY A 16 -15.19 -40.16 21.09
N ASP A 17 -14.67 -39.00 21.51
CA ASP A 17 -14.32 -38.80 22.92
C ASP A 17 -13.43 -37.57 23.15
N CYS A 18 -13.80 -36.81 24.18
CA CYS A 18 -13.06 -35.72 24.78
C CYS A 18 -11.71 -36.22 25.32
N VAL A 19 -10.59 -35.69 24.82
CA VAL A 19 -9.29 -35.85 25.48
C VAL A 19 -8.88 -34.55 26.15
N ALA A 20 -8.77 -34.68 27.47
CA ALA A 20 -8.47 -33.66 28.45
C ALA A 20 -7.11 -32.97 28.25
N ALA A 21 -7.07 -31.72 28.73
CA ALA A 21 -5.90 -30.87 28.81
C ALA A 21 -4.74 -31.54 29.58
N ARG A 22 -3.53 -31.42 29.05
CA ARG A 22 -2.29 -31.73 29.77
C ARG A 22 -2.02 -30.66 30.85
N PRO A 23 -1.64 -31.05 32.08
CA PRO A 23 -1.24 -30.10 33.11
C PRO A 23 0.18 -29.58 32.86
N ALA A 24 0.39 -28.31 33.23
CA ALA A 24 1.69 -27.67 33.26
C ALA A 24 2.59 -28.25 34.37
N PRO A 25 3.92 -28.32 34.17
CA PRO A 25 4.84 -28.79 35.21
C PRO A 25 4.96 -27.76 36.35
N PRO A 26 5.24 -28.22 37.58
CA PRO A 26 5.25 -27.37 38.77
C PRO A 26 6.49 -26.49 38.85
N ARG A 27 6.28 -25.25 39.29
CA ARG A 27 7.30 -24.32 39.79
C ARG A 27 7.88 -24.87 41.09
N THR A 28 9.20 -25.06 41.13
CA THR A 28 9.95 -25.26 42.36
C THR A 28 10.58 -23.94 42.79
N ASP A 29 9.96 -23.27 43.75
CA ASP A 29 10.60 -22.27 44.59
C ASP A 29 11.37 -23.01 45.70
N GLY A 30 12.67 -22.77 45.78
CA GLY A 30 13.55 -23.39 46.77
C GLY A 30 14.67 -22.44 47.16
N ALA A 31 14.35 -21.51 48.07
CA ALA A 31 15.35 -20.79 48.84
C ALA A 31 15.98 -21.75 49.86
N GLN A 32 17.30 -21.89 49.87
CA GLN A 32 18.03 -22.30 51.07
C GLN A 32 19.35 -21.54 51.22
N VAL A 33 19.58 -21.21 52.48
CA VAL A 33 20.49 -20.25 53.06
C VAL A 33 21.63 -21.03 53.74
N VAL A 34 22.88 -20.59 53.49
CA VAL A 34 24.08 -20.67 54.36
C VAL A 34 24.70 -22.05 54.62
N SER A 35 25.98 -22.21 54.23
CA SER A 35 27.08 -22.28 55.22
C SER A 35 28.48 -22.17 54.60
N ARG A 36 29.37 -21.61 55.43
CA ARG A 36 30.74 -21.12 55.24
C ARG A 36 31.81 -22.20 55.03
N ARG A 37 32.86 -21.81 54.28
CA ARG A 37 34.33 -21.91 54.51
C ARG A 37 34.99 -22.08 53.12
N GLY A 38 35.98 -21.33 52.66
CA GLY A 38 36.94 -20.41 53.26
C GLY A 38 38.31 -20.71 52.63
N ALA A 39 38.84 -19.84 51.77
CA ALA A 39 40.26 -19.81 51.42
C ALA A 39 40.62 -18.46 50.77
N ARG A 40 41.66 -17.84 51.33
CA ARG A 40 42.32 -16.60 50.91
C ARG A 40 42.98 -16.78 49.53
N LEU A 41 43.11 -15.70 48.77
CA LEU A 41 44.41 -15.17 48.29
C LEU A 41 44.23 -13.86 47.53
N ALA A 42 45.30 -13.07 47.57
CA ALA A 42 45.35 -11.62 47.41
C ALA A 42 45.20 -11.11 45.97
N ALA A 43 44.77 -9.85 45.88
CA ALA A 43 44.67 -9.06 44.67
C ALA A 43 46.03 -8.76 44.02
N ALA A 44 46.08 -8.79 42.70
CA ALA A 44 47.16 -8.23 41.89
C ALA A 44 46.61 -7.04 41.05
N PRO A 45 47.37 -5.94 40.91
CA PRO A 45 46.92 -4.71 40.25
C PRO A 45 47.04 -4.77 38.71
N PRO A 46 46.34 -3.88 37.97
CA PRO A 46 46.35 -3.85 36.51
C PRO A 46 47.63 -3.21 35.95
N PRO A 47 48.12 -3.65 34.77
CA PRO A 47 49.28 -3.02 34.13
C PRO A 47 48.91 -1.75 33.36
N SER A 48 49.75 -0.72 33.56
CA SER A 48 49.74 0.56 32.84
C SER A 48 50.32 0.46 31.41
N PRO A 49 50.02 1.42 30.51
CA PRO A 49 50.41 1.36 29.11
C PRO A 49 51.69 2.18 28.79
N ARG A 50 52.57 1.61 27.97
CA ARG A 50 53.62 2.25 27.13
C ARG A 50 53.91 1.25 26.00
N GLY A 51 54.14 1.59 24.73
CA GLY A 51 54.34 2.82 23.98
C GLY A 51 55.15 2.49 22.71
N ALA A 52 54.94 3.28 21.65
CA ALA A 52 55.83 3.52 20.49
C ALA A 52 56.03 2.44 19.38
N GLY A 53 55.84 2.87 18.12
CA GLY A 53 56.63 2.41 16.95
C GLY A 53 55.91 2.01 15.63
N VAL A 54 55.36 2.98 14.85
CA VAL A 54 55.71 3.43 13.44
C VAL A 54 56.13 2.36 12.37
N PRO A 55 55.98 2.52 11.00
CA PRO A 55 55.29 3.51 10.12
C PRO A 55 54.41 2.96 8.95
N ASP A 56 53.73 3.92 8.27
CA ASP A 56 53.45 4.10 6.82
C ASP A 56 52.70 3.05 5.96
N SER A 57 51.57 3.47 5.38
CA SER A 57 51.43 3.75 3.94
C SER A 57 49.95 3.95 3.55
N ASN A 58 49.54 5.20 3.26
CA ASN A 58 48.79 5.55 2.05
C ASN A 58 48.42 7.04 2.00
N SER A 59 49.14 7.70 1.09
CA SER A 59 48.90 8.98 0.41
C SER A 59 47.43 9.37 0.21
N ARG A 60 47.03 10.55 0.70
CA ARG A 60 46.93 11.83 -0.04
C ARG A 60 45.92 11.85 -1.20
N PHE A 61 44.80 12.52 -0.97
CA PHE A 61 44.14 13.40 -1.95
C PHE A 61 43.52 14.58 -1.15
N ASP A 62 44.33 15.60 -0.91
CA ASP A 62 43.86 16.92 -0.49
C ASP A 62 43.78 17.80 -1.76
N VAL A 63 42.58 18.31 -2.04
CA VAL A 63 42.36 19.39 -3.02
C VAL A 63 41.77 20.56 -2.25
N PRO A 64 42.44 21.71 -2.16
CA PRO A 64 41.87 22.91 -1.56
C PRO A 64 41.01 23.62 -2.62
N PHE A 65 39.69 23.70 -2.41
CA PHE A 65 38.86 24.61 -3.19
C PHE A 65 38.81 25.95 -2.46
N ALA A 66 39.38 26.95 -3.12
CA ALA A 66 39.46 28.31 -2.64
C ALA A 66 38.06 28.94 -2.57
N GLU A 67 37.86 29.60 -1.45
CA GLU A 67 36.79 30.50 -1.08
C GLU A 67 36.87 31.76 -1.95
N GLU A 68 35.95 31.93 -2.90
CA GLU A 68 35.80 33.19 -3.65
C GLU A 68 34.51 33.90 -3.22
N LEU A 69 34.70 34.83 -2.28
CA LEU A 69 33.72 35.81 -1.82
C LEU A 69 33.24 36.68 -2.99
N SER A 70 32.00 36.46 -3.43
CA SER A 70 31.32 37.40 -4.32
C SER A 70 30.71 38.57 -3.53
N PRO A 71 30.83 39.82 -4.01
CA PRO A 71 30.40 41.02 -3.29
C PRO A 71 28.88 41.18 -3.25
N PRO A 72 28.32 41.87 -2.24
CA PRO A 72 26.89 42.13 -2.15
C PRO A 72 26.54 43.35 -3.00
N GLY A 73 25.58 43.23 -3.91
CA GLY A 73 24.93 44.41 -4.47
C GLY A 73 24.44 44.27 -5.90
N LYS A 74 23.15 43.93 -6.04
CA LYS A 74 22.22 44.60 -6.98
C LYS A 74 20.82 44.07 -6.72
N ALA A 75 20.03 44.85 -5.98
CA ALA A 75 18.60 44.66 -5.84
C ALA A 75 17.93 44.82 -7.21
N ARG A 76 17.76 43.72 -7.94
CA ARG A 76 16.86 43.65 -9.09
C ARG A 76 15.44 43.69 -8.56
N ARG A 77 14.82 44.87 -8.63
CA ARG A 77 13.38 45.07 -8.43
C ARG A 77 12.64 44.46 -9.62
N ALA A 78 12.54 43.14 -9.65
CA ALA A 78 11.68 42.42 -10.57
C ALA A 78 10.24 42.51 -10.04
N SER A 79 9.47 43.49 -10.53
CA SER A 79 8.01 43.45 -10.43
C SER A 79 7.47 42.38 -11.38
N HIS A 80 7.80 41.12 -11.11
CA HIS A 80 7.09 40.00 -11.67
C HIS A 80 5.74 39.97 -10.96
N PHE A 81 4.70 40.46 -11.62
CA PHE A 81 3.32 40.16 -11.26
C PHE A 81 3.18 38.64 -11.34
N GLN A 82 3.36 37.96 -10.20
CA GLN A 82 3.07 36.54 -10.04
C GLN A 82 1.56 36.42 -10.17
N LEU A 83 1.11 36.08 -11.39
CA LEU A 83 -0.20 35.48 -11.59
C LEU A 83 -0.32 34.39 -10.53
N ALA A 84 -1.34 34.52 -9.65
CA ALA A 84 -1.61 33.50 -8.65
C ALA A 84 -1.66 32.15 -9.38
N PRO A 85 -0.75 31.21 -9.08
CA PRO A 85 -0.68 29.97 -9.82
C PRO A 85 -2.03 29.29 -9.69
N THR A 86 -2.72 29.11 -10.82
CA THR A 86 -3.92 28.28 -10.87
C THR A 86 -3.61 26.98 -10.13
N PRO A 87 -4.42 26.57 -9.14
CA PRO A 87 -4.09 25.42 -8.31
C PRO A 87 -3.78 24.24 -9.23
N PRO A 88 -2.60 23.61 -9.10
CA PRO A 88 -2.21 22.53 -9.98
C PRO A 88 -3.29 21.45 -9.96
N PHE A 89 -3.70 21.02 -11.15
CA PHE A 89 -4.75 20.02 -11.30
C PHE A 89 -4.35 18.76 -10.53
N ARG A 90 -5.08 18.45 -9.46
CA ARG A 90 -4.84 17.28 -8.62
C ARG A 90 -5.41 16.05 -9.31
N MET A 91 -4.58 15.02 -9.46
CA MET A 91 -5.05 13.72 -9.91
C MET A 91 -6.12 13.20 -8.93
N PRO A 92 -7.20 12.57 -9.41
CA PRO A 92 -8.33 12.23 -8.57
C PRO A 92 -7.94 11.19 -7.51
N TYR A 93 -8.66 11.26 -6.38
CA TYR A 93 -8.62 10.27 -5.32
C TYR A 93 -8.89 8.86 -5.84
N ARG A 94 -8.31 7.86 -5.17
CA ARG A 94 -8.46 6.44 -5.50
C ARG A 94 -8.92 5.66 -4.28
N LEU A 95 -9.62 4.56 -4.51
CA LEU A 95 -9.87 3.56 -3.48
C LEU A 95 -8.66 2.63 -3.38
N TYR A 96 -8.25 2.35 -2.14
CA TYR A 96 -7.25 1.35 -1.82
C TYR A 96 -7.83 -0.07 -1.95
N VAL A 97 -6.99 -1.10 -1.75
CA VAL A 97 -7.35 -2.52 -2.00
C VAL A 97 -8.51 -3.04 -1.14
N ASP A 98 -8.82 -2.37 -0.02
CA ASP A 98 -9.95 -2.68 0.85
C ASP A 98 -11.31 -2.15 0.32
N ASN A 99 -11.30 -1.35 -0.75
CA ASN A 99 -12.42 -0.57 -1.26
C ASN A 99 -13.02 0.38 -0.21
N GLU A 100 -12.25 0.73 0.81
CA GLU A 100 -12.66 1.64 1.88
C GLU A 100 -11.67 2.80 1.95
N THR A 101 -10.40 2.54 2.19
CA THR A 101 -9.38 3.57 2.38
C THR A 101 -9.22 4.43 1.13
N LEU A 102 -9.17 5.75 1.31
CA LEU A 102 -8.91 6.69 0.22
C LEU A 102 -7.42 6.97 0.16
N VAL A 103 -6.87 6.96 -1.05
CA VAL A 103 -5.49 7.36 -1.30
C VAL A 103 -5.46 8.49 -2.31
N GLU A 104 -4.50 9.39 -2.13
CA GLU A 104 -4.25 10.50 -3.03
C GLU A 104 -2.80 10.49 -3.53
N PRO A 105 -2.56 10.85 -4.79
CA PRO A 105 -1.21 11.04 -5.29
C PRO A 105 -0.55 12.27 -4.67
N ILE A 106 0.71 12.13 -4.30
CA ILE A 106 1.52 13.22 -3.76
C ILE A 106 2.09 14.02 -4.93
N HIS A 107 1.70 15.29 -5.05
CA HIS A 107 2.15 16.19 -6.12
C HIS A 107 3.32 17.06 -5.71
N ASP A 108 3.41 17.40 -4.43
CA ASP A 108 4.47 18.20 -3.84
C ASP A 108 4.92 17.53 -2.54
N LEU A 109 6.20 17.18 -2.46
CA LEU A 109 6.78 16.50 -1.33
C LEU A 109 6.74 17.36 -0.06
N ARG A 110 6.74 18.69 -0.20
CA ARG A 110 6.62 19.62 0.93
C ARG A 110 5.28 19.52 1.65
N THR A 111 4.30 18.84 1.04
CA THR A 111 3.01 18.56 1.67
C THR A 111 3.03 17.35 2.61
N LEU A 112 4.14 16.60 2.62
CA LEU A 112 4.34 15.45 3.50
C LEU A 112 4.71 15.92 4.89
N ARG A 113 4.01 15.35 5.87
CA ARG A 113 4.21 15.64 7.28
C ARG A 113 4.55 14.37 8.03
N ARG A 114 5.24 14.50 9.15
CA ARG A 114 5.53 13.39 10.06
C ARG A 114 4.24 12.66 10.43
N GLY A 115 4.29 11.33 10.50
CA GLY A 115 3.13 10.47 10.73
C GLY A 115 2.26 10.19 9.50
N ASP A 116 2.49 10.82 8.35
CA ASP A 116 1.76 10.50 7.12
C ASP A 116 2.04 9.05 6.67
N HIS A 117 0.98 8.27 6.45
CA HIS A 117 1.06 6.92 5.89
C HIS A 117 1.15 7.01 4.36
N CYS A 118 2.32 6.69 3.83
CA CYS A 118 2.60 6.73 2.41
C CYS A 118 2.78 5.33 1.82
N MET A 119 2.66 5.25 0.51
CA MET A 119 2.84 4.02 -0.23
C MET A 119 3.35 4.28 -1.65
N VAL A 120 4.07 3.31 -2.18
CA VAL A 120 4.62 3.32 -3.54
C VAL A 120 4.42 1.94 -4.16
N GLY A 121 4.36 1.85 -5.49
CA GLY A 121 4.29 0.55 -6.16
C GLY A 121 5.38 -0.41 -5.68
N LEU A 122 5.01 -1.63 -5.31
CA LEU A 122 5.96 -2.62 -4.83
C LEU A 122 6.90 -3.03 -5.97
N ASN A 123 8.20 -2.76 -5.77
CA ASN A 123 9.25 -3.18 -6.68
C ASN A 123 10.21 -4.14 -5.96
N PRO A 124 10.13 -5.46 -6.24
CA PRO A 124 10.94 -6.46 -5.54
C PRO A 124 12.44 -6.37 -5.87
N VAL A 125 12.80 -5.71 -6.97
CA VAL A 125 14.17 -5.54 -7.46
C VAL A 125 14.56 -4.07 -7.45
N ARG A 126 14.02 -3.30 -6.49
CA ARG A 126 14.31 -1.87 -6.33
C ARG A 126 15.82 -1.63 -6.22
N LYS A 127 16.29 -0.52 -6.78
CA LYS A 127 17.71 -0.11 -6.81
C LYS A 127 18.61 -1.00 -7.68
N VAL A 128 18.07 -2.01 -8.38
CA VAL A 128 18.85 -2.78 -9.37
C VAL A 128 19.07 -1.98 -10.64
N SER A 129 18.06 -1.24 -11.11
CA SER A 129 18.15 -0.38 -12.30
C SER A 129 17.11 0.72 -12.27
N ARG A 130 17.51 1.95 -12.63
CA ARG A 130 16.59 3.10 -12.76
C ARG A 130 15.47 2.84 -13.77
N LEU A 131 15.74 2.09 -14.84
CA LEU A 131 14.74 1.76 -15.85
C LEU A 131 13.67 0.80 -15.28
N ILE A 132 14.10 -0.18 -14.49
CA ILE A 132 13.19 -1.12 -13.84
C ILE A 132 12.33 -0.37 -12.82
N ASP A 133 12.95 0.46 -11.98
CA ASP A 133 12.25 1.26 -10.98
C ASP A 133 11.22 2.19 -11.64
N SER A 134 11.61 2.90 -12.71
CA SER A 134 10.70 3.73 -13.51
C SER A 134 9.55 2.93 -14.12
N THR A 135 9.82 1.69 -14.57
CA THR A 135 8.79 0.81 -15.15
C THR A 135 7.80 0.36 -14.09
N PHE A 136 8.25 -0.01 -12.89
CA PHE A 136 7.34 -0.38 -11.79
C PHE A 136 6.53 0.81 -11.27
N VAL A 137 7.14 1.98 -11.16
CA VAL A 137 6.44 3.24 -10.85
C VAL A 137 5.39 3.54 -11.91
N TRP A 138 5.74 3.38 -13.18
CA TRP A 138 4.80 3.53 -14.28
C TRP A 138 3.66 2.52 -14.18
N LEU A 139 3.93 1.21 -14.10
CA LEU A 139 2.93 0.14 -13.97
C LEU A 139 2.00 0.32 -12.76
N SER A 140 2.55 0.70 -11.61
CA SER A 140 1.75 0.96 -10.40
C SER A 140 0.90 2.22 -10.53
N SER A 141 1.35 3.24 -11.25
CA SER A 141 0.53 4.42 -11.57
C SER A 141 -0.73 4.06 -12.36
N TRP A 142 -0.66 2.98 -13.16
CA TRP A 142 -1.76 2.39 -13.90
C TRP A 142 -2.59 1.37 -13.10
N GLU A 143 -2.33 1.18 -11.81
CA GLU A 143 -3.06 0.22 -10.96
C GLU A 143 -3.08 -1.22 -11.51
N VAL A 144 -2.17 -1.57 -12.42
CA VAL A 144 -2.08 -2.92 -13.03
C VAL A 144 -1.66 -3.93 -11.96
N TRP A 145 -0.82 -3.48 -11.03
CA TRP A 145 -0.27 -4.26 -9.94
C TRP A 145 -0.53 -3.53 -8.62
N PRO A 146 -1.68 -3.78 -7.95
CA PRO A 146 -2.06 -3.07 -6.73
C PRO A 146 -1.36 -3.64 -5.48
N LEU A 147 -0.07 -3.97 -5.60
CA LEU A 147 0.78 -4.26 -4.44
C LEU A 147 1.61 -3.02 -4.19
N PHE A 148 1.54 -2.53 -2.97
CA PHE A 148 2.22 -1.32 -2.55
C PHE A 148 3.17 -1.62 -1.41
N HIS A 149 4.36 -1.04 -1.50
CA HIS A 149 5.25 -0.92 -0.37
C HIS A 149 4.80 0.26 0.49
N HIS A 150 4.66 0.04 1.79
CA HIS A 150 4.19 1.07 2.74
C HIS A 150 5.33 1.60 3.58
N PHE A 151 5.25 2.88 3.92
CA PHE A 151 6.13 3.52 4.89
C PHE A 151 5.38 4.63 5.61
N VAL A 152 5.91 5.05 6.74
CA VAL A 152 5.39 6.21 7.49
C VAL A 152 6.45 7.29 7.50
N MET A 153 6.04 8.52 7.22
CA MET A 153 6.93 9.69 7.36
C MET A 153 7.37 9.82 8.80
N TYR A 154 8.68 9.90 9.04
CA TYR A 154 9.23 10.15 10.37
C TYR A 154 9.44 11.65 10.59
N ASP A 155 9.91 12.36 9.57
CA ASP A 155 10.10 13.81 9.59
C ASP A 155 9.09 14.55 8.69
N ASP A 156 8.89 15.84 8.98
CA ASP A 156 8.23 16.76 8.05
C ASP A 156 9.17 17.09 6.88
N VAL A 157 8.64 17.28 5.67
CA VAL A 157 9.43 17.81 4.55
C VAL A 157 9.28 19.33 4.52
N VAL A 158 10.34 20.04 4.90
CA VAL A 158 10.34 21.51 4.98
C VAL A 158 10.74 22.12 3.64
N GLU A 159 11.79 21.60 3.04
CA GLU A 159 12.30 22.07 1.76
C GLU A 159 12.73 20.93 0.85
N ILE A 160 13.02 21.28 -0.40
CA ILE A 160 13.64 20.39 -1.37
C ILE A 160 14.88 21.14 -1.84
N ASP A 161 16.06 20.56 -1.66
CA ASP A 161 17.32 21.21 -1.99
C ASP A 161 17.55 21.30 -3.52
N GLY A 162 18.71 21.85 -3.92
CA GLY A 162 19.07 22.00 -5.32
C GLY A 162 19.22 20.68 -6.10
N ASP A 163 19.48 19.58 -5.38
CA ASP A 163 19.63 18.24 -5.93
C ASP A 163 18.32 17.45 -5.94
N GLY A 164 17.23 18.06 -5.44
CA GLY A 164 15.91 17.43 -5.37
C GLY A 164 15.72 16.53 -4.15
N VAL A 165 16.59 16.62 -3.14
CA VAL A 165 16.48 15.87 -1.90
C VAL A 165 15.47 16.57 -0.97
N PRO A 166 14.44 15.87 -0.48
CA PRO A 166 13.53 16.40 0.53
C PRO A 166 14.27 16.51 1.86
N MET A 167 14.33 17.72 2.41
CA MET A 167 15.02 18.02 3.65
C MET A 167 14.03 18.19 4.80
N GLY A 168 14.42 17.68 5.96
CA GLY A 168 13.75 17.85 7.23
C GLY A 168 13.98 19.23 7.84
N PRO A 169 13.38 19.49 9.02
CA PRO A 169 13.50 20.76 9.72
C PRO A 169 14.92 21.06 10.24
N ASP A 170 15.77 20.04 10.38
CA ASP A 170 17.15 20.15 10.83
C ASP A 170 18.16 20.31 9.68
N GLY A 171 17.69 20.42 8.43
CA GLY A 171 18.54 20.48 7.24
C GLY A 171 19.18 19.14 6.88
N THR A 172 18.69 18.01 7.44
CA THR A 172 19.10 16.66 7.01
C THR A 172 18.04 16.05 6.08
N PRO A 173 18.36 14.99 5.30
CA PRO A 173 17.36 14.35 4.46
C PRO A 173 16.18 13.81 5.27
N ALA A 174 14.95 14.17 4.90
CA ALA A 174 13.74 13.76 5.59
C ALA A 174 13.64 12.23 5.67
N LEU A 175 13.37 11.70 6.86
CA LEU A 175 13.37 10.27 7.12
C LEU A 175 11.96 9.65 7.04
N ILE A 176 11.95 8.37 6.74
CA ILE A 176 10.79 7.47 6.74
C ILE A 176 11.10 6.22 7.54
N CYS A 177 10.05 5.57 8.05
CA CYS A 177 10.14 4.28 8.74
C CYS A 177 9.49 3.17 7.93
N GLU A 178 10.23 2.09 7.68
CA GLU A 178 9.76 0.93 6.94
C GLU A 178 10.55 -0.35 7.24
N TYR A 179 10.00 -1.50 6.84
CA TYR A 179 10.80 -2.70 6.67
C TYR A 179 11.51 -2.63 5.33
N SER A 180 12.84 -2.68 5.33
CA SER A 180 13.61 -2.67 4.09
C SER A 180 14.89 -3.47 4.22
N ASN A 181 15.35 -4.05 3.11
CA ASN A 181 16.67 -4.66 2.98
C ASN A 181 17.26 -4.34 1.61
N THR A 182 18.58 -4.30 1.49
CA THR A 182 19.19 -4.16 0.16
C THR A 182 19.10 -5.51 -0.57
N PRO A 183 18.91 -5.54 -1.90
CA PRO A 183 18.89 -6.80 -2.65
C PRO A 183 20.15 -7.64 -2.40
N ALA A 184 21.32 -6.99 -2.27
CA ALA A 184 22.58 -7.66 -1.93
C ALA A 184 22.56 -8.31 -0.54
N ALA A 185 22.03 -7.62 0.47
CA ALA A 185 21.90 -8.18 1.81
C ALA A 185 20.86 -9.29 1.87
N ALA A 186 19.73 -9.15 1.18
CA ALA A 186 18.72 -10.20 1.05
C ALA A 186 19.29 -11.44 0.34
N PHE A 187 20.05 -11.27 -0.75
CA PHE A 187 20.72 -12.37 -1.44
C PHE A 187 21.79 -13.04 -0.58
N LYS A 188 22.58 -12.27 0.16
CA LYS A 188 23.56 -12.79 1.12
C LYS A 188 22.88 -13.63 2.20
N GLN A 189 21.79 -13.14 2.80
CA GLN A 189 21.02 -13.87 3.79
C GLN A 189 20.40 -15.15 3.21
N MET A 190 19.81 -15.08 2.01
CA MET A 190 19.27 -16.23 1.30
C MET A 190 20.35 -17.30 1.04
N ARG A 191 21.55 -16.89 0.61
CA ARG A 191 22.67 -17.82 0.39
C ARG A 191 23.14 -18.48 1.68
N GLN A 192 23.10 -17.76 2.80
CA GLN A 192 23.56 -18.25 4.10
C GLN A 192 22.52 -19.13 4.81
N GLN A 193 21.23 -18.84 4.65
CA GLN A 193 20.15 -19.44 5.45
C GLN A 193 19.12 -20.22 4.62
N GLY A 194 19.28 -20.25 3.30
CA GLY A 194 18.38 -20.93 2.37
C GLY A 194 17.22 -20.06 1.88
N VAL A 195 16.58 -20.52 0.79
CA VAL A 195 15.46 -19.82 0.13
C VAL A 195 14.23 -19.70 1.04
N SER A 196 14.06 -20.63 1.98
CA SER A 196 12.97 -20.58 2.97
C SER A 196 13.05 -19.33 3.85
N HIS A 197 14.24 -18.74 4.02
CA HIS A 197 14.44 -17.52 4.81
C HIS A 197 13.82 -16.28 4.17
N LEU A 198 13.67 -16.25 2.84
CA LEU A 198 12.96 -15.18 2.12
C LEU A 198 11.50 -15.02 2.61
N TRP A 199 10.93 -16.05 3.23
CA TRP A 199 9.55 -16.01 3.71
C TRP A 199 9.42 -15.58 5.18
N ARG A 200 10.52 -15.55 5.94
CA ARG A 200 10.48 -15.48 7.43
C ARG A 200 11.22 -14.32 8.06
N ASN A 201 12.22 -13.71 7.42
CA ASN A 201 12.90 -12.54 7.97
C ASN A 201 13.73 -11.79 6.93
N LEU A 202 13.06 -11.02 6.07
CA LEU A 202 13.74 -10.36 4.96
C LEU A 202 14.36 -9.02 5.29
N ALA A 203 13.87 -8.33 6.33
CA ALA A 203 14.15 -6.93 6.49
C ALA A 203 13.98 -6.45 7.94
N PRO A 204 14.93 -5.70 8.50
CA PRO A 204 14.71 -4.96 9.73
C PRO A 204 13.79 -3.75 9.50
N PHE A 205 13.01 -3.39 10.52
CA PHE A 205 12.31 -2.10 10.56
C PHE A 205 13.32 -1.01 10.88
N ARG A 206 13.45 0.03 10.06
CA ARG A 206 14.48 1.06 10.23
C ARG A 206 14.06 2.41 9.66
N LYS A 207 14.79 3.44 10.07
CA LYS A 207 14.76 4.76 9.44
C LYS A 207 15.57 4.73 8.15
N LEU A 208 15.04 5.33 7.09
CA LEU A 208 15.71 5.50 5.80
C LEU A 208 15.40 6.90 5.26
N PRO A 209 16.27 7.48 4.43
CA PRO A 209 15.97 8.76 3.80
C PRO A 209 14.88 8.61 2.73
N LEU A 210 13.95 9.57 2.66
CA LEU A 210 12.84 9.56 1.69
C LEU A 210 13.34 9.59 0.23
N HIS A 211 14.48 10.23 -0.05
CA HIS A 211 15.03 10.30 -1.41
C HIS A 211 15.40 8.92 -1.98
N ASP A 212 15.48 7.87 -1.16
CA ASP A 212 15.63 6.49 -1.64
C ASP A 212 14.44 5.98 -2.48
N TYR A 213 13.35 6.75 -2.53
CA TYR A 213 12.16 6.52 -3.33
C TYR A 213 11.96 7.51 -4.47
N GLN A 214 12.90 8.44 -4.65
CA GLN A 214 12.76 9.53 -5.60
C GLN A 214 13.80 9.41 -6.70
N ASP A 215 13.35 9.59 -7.94
CA ASP A 215 14.23 10.11 -8.98
C ASP A 215 14.29 11.62 -8.77
N ALA A 216 15.48 12.22 -8.89
CA ALA A 216 15.92 13.50 -8.31
C ALA A 216 15.07 14.77 -8.59
N ARG A 217 13.89 14.66 -9.22
CA ARG A 217 13.06 15.79 -9.60
C ARG A 217 11.57 15.63 -9.33
N HIS A 218 11.05 14.43 -9.03
CA HIS A 218 9.59 14.22 -8.98
C HIS A 218 9.13 13.13 -7.99
N ALA A 219 8.03 13.41 -7.30
CA ALA A 219 7.29 12.48 -6.42
C ALA A 219 6.47 11.41 -7.18
N HIS A 220 6.89 11.01 -8.38
CA HIS A 220 6.07 10.16 -9.24
C HIS A 220 5.81 8.80 -8.60
N GLY A 221 4.53 8.42 -8.53
CA GLY A 221 4.09 7.13 -8.00
C GLY A 221 3.96 7.05 -6.48
N LEU A 222 4.27 8.13 -5.76
CA LEU A 222 4.00 8.22 -4.33
C LEU A 222 2.52 8.52 -4.10
N LEU A 223 1.90 7.73 -3.22
CA LEU A 223 0.53 7.88 -2.78
C LEU A 223 0.51 8.07 -1.25
N ARG A 224 -0.41 8.88 -0.75
CA ARG A 224 -0.67 9.06 0.69
C ARG A 224 -2.07 8.56 1.03
N ILE A 225 -2.23 7.92 2.18
CA ILE A 225 -3.56 7.65 2.73
C ILE A 225 -4.20 8.97 3.18
N VAL A 226 -5.39 9.24 2.66
CA VAL A 226 -6.13 10.46 2.99
C VAL A 226 -6.66 10.36 4.40
N ARG A 227 -6.00 11.08 5.31
CA ARG A 227 -6.41 11.22 6.69
C ARG A 227 -6.14 12.65 7.17
N HIS A 228 -7.13 13.22 7.85
CA HIS A 228 -6.92 14.42 8.64
C HIS A 228 -6.37 13.98 9.99
N SER A 229 -5.12 14.29 10.26
CA SER A 229 -4.50 14.11 11.57
C SER A 229 -4.06 15.46 12.11
N SER A 230 -4.35 15.67 13.39
CA SER A 230 -3.79 16.80 14.14
C SER A 230 -2.31 16.55 14.41
N ASP A 231 -1.57 17.60 14.79
CA ASP A 231 -0.16 17.45 15.11
C ASP A 231 0.05 16.55 16.35
N ALA A 232 -0.86 16.59 17.32
CA ALA A 232 -0.84 15.68 18.45
C ALA A 232 -1.03 14.20 18.04
N GLU A 233 -1.93 13.92 17.09
CA GLU A 233 -2.05 12.56 16.54
C GLU A 233 -0.77 12.13 15.81
N ARG A 234 -0.15 13.03 15.05
CA ARG A 234 1.11 12.76 14.35
C ARG A 234 2.23 12.44 15.34
N ASP A 235 2.34 13.20 16.43
CA ASP A 235 3.33 12.96 17.48
C ASP A 235 3.09 11.61 18.18
N GLU A 236 1.83 11.21 18.37
CA GLU A 236 1.50 9.86 18.86
C GLU A 236 1.96 8.77 17.87
N VAL A 237 1.76 8.99 16.57
CA VAL A 237 2.26 8.07 15.53
C VAL A 237 3.79 7.94 15.62
N ILE A 238 4.52 9.05 15.75
CA ILE A 238 5.99 9.03 15.87
C ILE A 238 6.42 8.27 17.13
N SER A 239 5.78 8.51 18.28
CA SER A 239 6.07 7.77 19.51
C SER A 239 5.89 6.25 19.32
N ARG A 240 4.86 5.81 18.60
CA ARG A 240 4.66 4.39 18.28
C ARG A 240 5.70 3.85 17.30
N LEU A 241 6.14 4.66 16.33
CA LEU A 241 7.24 4.28 15.45
C LEU A 241 8.53 4.08 16.23
N ASP A 242 8.84 4.92 17.22
CA ASP A 242 10.02 4.74 18.08
C ASP A 242 9.95 3.43 18.87
N VAL A 243 8.76 3.05 19.35
CA VAL A 243 8.55 1.75 19.99
C VAL A 243 8.77 0.60 19.01
N LEU A 244 8.25 0.69 17.77
CA LEU A 244 8.46 -0.34 16.74
C LEU A 244 9.93 -0.45 16.31
N LEU A 245 10.64 0.67 16.23
CA LEU A 245 12.08 0.73 15.97
C LEU A 245 12.85 0.06 17.11
N ALA A 246 12.49 0.29 18.37
CA ALA A 246 13.15 -0.33 19.51
C ALA A 246 12.86 -1.83 19.66
N GLN A 247 11.64 -2.27 19.31
CA GLN A 247 11.17 -3.64 19.54
C GLN A 247 11.43 -4.61 18.39
N HIS A 248 12.13 -4.17 17.32
CA HIS A 248 12.55 -4.93 16.13
C HIS A 248 11.95 -6.33 15.98
N GLU A 249 10.67 -6.40 15.58
CA GLU A 249 10.09 -7.66 15.15
C GLU A 249 10.57 -8.02 13.74
N SER A 250 10.84 -9.31 13.51
CA SER A 250 11.26 -9.82 12.20
C SER A 250 10.13 -9.67 11.16
N TYR A 251 10.50 -9.23 9.95
CA TYR A 251 9.57 -9.09 8.83
C TYR A 251 8.96 -10.45 8.44
N SER A 252 7.64 -10.48 8.29
CA SER A 252 6.90 -11.61 7.71
C SER A 252 5.97 -11.11 6.63
N LEU A 253 6.09 -11.67 5.42
CA LEU A 253 5.26 -11.28 4.27
C LEU A 253 3.76 -11.30 4.59
N TRP A 254 3.32 -12.30 5.37
CA TRP A 254 1.91 -12.57 5.62
C TRP A 254 1.35 -11.88 6.86
N PHE A 255 2.19 -11.66 7.88
CA PHE A 255 1.71 -11.28 9.22
C PHE A 255 2.38 -10.04 9.80
N ARG A 256 3.54 -9.63 9.25
CA ARG A 256 4.38 -8.55 9.79
C ARG A 256 5.14 -7.87 8.66
N ASN A 257 4.39 -7.38 7.68
CA ASN A 257 4.93 -6.67 6.54
C ASN A 257 4.86 -5.15 6.75
N CYS A 258 5.33 -4.39 5.78
CA CYS A 258 5.32 -2.92 5.82
C CYS A 258 3.91 -2.35 6.03
N GLU A 259 2.89 -2.98 5.46
CA GLU A 259 1.50 -2.57 5.62
C GLU A 259 1.08 -2.71 7.08
N HIS A 260 1.40 -3.84 7.74
CA HIS A 260 1.08 -4.05 9.16
C HIS A 260 1.75 -3.00 10.05
N ALA A 261 3.05 -2.74 9.87
CA ALA A 261 3.76 -1.76 10.68
C ALA A 261 3.19 -0.34 10.49
N ALA A 262 2.93 0.05 9.24
CA ALA A 262 2.39 1.37 8.95
C ALA A 262 0.98 1.56 9.50
N PHE A 263 0.08 0.57 9.36
CA PHE A 263 -1.26 0.64 9.97
C PHE A 263 -1.23 0.54 11.49
N ALA A 264 -0.34 -0.27 12.08
CA ALA A 264 -0.18 -0.35 13.54
C ALA A 264 0.29 0.98 14.14
N ALA A 265 1.20 1.68 13.45
CA ALA A 265 1.65 3.00 13.87
C ALA A 265 0.51 4.02 13.75
N THR A 266 -0.15 4.05 12.59
CA THR A 266 -1.08 5.14 12.24
C THR A 266 -2.49 4.98 12.78
N LEU A 267 -3.08 3.77 12.85
CA LEU A 267 -4.44 3.60 13.37
C LEU A 267 -4.48 3.78 14.89
N SER A 268 -4.74 5.00 15.33
CA SER A 268 -5.11 5.31 16.71
C SER A 268 -6.45 4.65 17.03
N ARG A 269 -6.40 3.55 17.79
CA ARG A 269 -7.46 3.15 18.73
C ARG A 269 -8.90 3.29 18.22
N ILE A 270 -9.26 2.58 17.16
CA ILE A 270 -10.69 2.26 16.91
C ILE A 270 -11.32 1.54 18.14
N ASN A 271 -10.50 0.92 18.99
CA ASN A 271 -10.97 0.20 20.18
C ASN A 271 -11.19 1.05 21.43
N SER A 272 -10.75 2.32 21.49
CA SER A 272 -10.97 3.13 22.71
C SER A 272 -12.41 3.63 22.84
N ASP A 273 -13.10 3.85 21.71
CA ASP A 273 -14.47 4.38 21.73
C ASP A 273 -15.53 3.30 21.99
N CYS A 274 -15.20 2.02 21.79
CA CYS A 274 -16.14 0.92 22.05
C CYS A 274 -16.35 0.65 23.55
N ASN A 275 -15.39 0.98 24.42
CA ASN A 275 -15.50 0.74 25.86
C ASN A 275 -16.19 1.87 26.64
N LEU A 276 -16.37 3.06 26.04
CA LEU A 276 -17.00 4.19 26.73
C LEU A 276 -18.54 4.23 26.62
N ARG A 277 -19.17 3.29 25.90
CA ARG A 277 -20.64 3.19 25.81
C ARG A 277 -21.28 2.13 26.71
N GLY A 278 -20.49 1.43 27.52
CA GLY A 278 -20.98 0.32 28.36
C GLY A 278 -21.22 0.63 29.84
N GLY A 279 -20.96 1.86 30.32
CA GLY A 279 -20.97 2.16 31.76
C GLY A 279 -21.73 3.44 32.10
N ALA A 280 -23.02 3.51 31.78
CA ALA A 280 -23.89 4.59 32.25
C ALA A 280 -24.72 4.20 33.49
N ASP A 281 -24.70 2.94 33.92
CA ASP A 281 -25.47 2.51 35.09
C ASP A 281 -24.54 2.07 36.23
N GLY A 282 -24.36 2.99 37.17
CA GLY A 282 -24.24 2.66 38.59
C GLY A 282 -22.84 2.43 39.15
N GLY A 283 -22.43 3.32 40.06
CA GLY A 283 -21.63 2.93 41.21
C GLY A 283 -20.26 3.58 41.30
N ASP A 284 -20.14 4.45 42.29
CA ASP A 284 -18.96 5.14 42.76
C ASP A 284 -17.68 4.30 42.95
N ALA A 285 -16.59 5.07 42.98
CA ALA A 285 -15.35 4.84 43.71
C ALA A 285 -14.31 3.88 43.11
N GLY A 286 -13.23 4.50 42.62
CA GLY A 286 -11.93 3.83 42.52
C GLY A 286 -11.07 4.40 41.42
N CYS A 287 -10.41 5.53 41.67
CA CYS A 287 -9.33 6.06 40.84
C CYS A 287 -8.11 5.10 40.92
N ALA A 288 -8.23 3.95 40.26
CA ALA A 288 -7.19 2.94 40.19
C ALA A 288 -6.25 3.29 39.03
N ARG A 289 -4.97 3.43 39.40
CA ARG A 289 -3.80 3.57 38.53
C ARG A 289 -3.96 2.87 37.19
N THR A 290 -3.62 3.61 36.14
CA THR A 290 -3.28 3.14 34.81
C THR A 290 -2.30 1.96 34.87
N SER A 291 -2.82 0.74 34.92
CA SER A 291 -2.03 -0.46 34.70
C SER A 291 -1.45 -0.41 33.27
N PRO A 292 -0.14 -0.64 33.08
CA PRO A 292 0.45 -0.72 31.75
C PRO A 292 -0.29 -1.79 30.94
N MET A 293 -0.67 -1.43 29.71
CA MET A 293 -1.38 -2.33 28.80
C MET A 293 -0.71 -3.71 28.76
N PRO A 294 -1.47 -4.81 28.93
CA PRO A 294 -0.92 -6.16 28.81
C PRO A 294 -0.29 -6.31 27.42
N ARG A 295 1.01 -6.61 27.42
CA ARG A 295 1.93 -6.64 26.27
C ARG A 295 1.61 -7.67 25.17
N SER A 296 0.50 -8.40 25.21
CA SER A 296 0.39 -9.66 24.45
C SER A 296 -0.87 -9.88 23.60
N SER A 297 -1.77 -8.91 23.46
CA SER A 297 -2.94 -9.10 22.57
C SER A 297 -3.27 -7.84 21.77
N THR A 298 -2.32 -7.37 20.97
CA THR A 298 -2.74 -6.58 19.80
C THR A 298 -3.65 -7.48 18.95
N PRO A 299 -4.88 -7.04 18.64
CA PRO A 299 -5.77 -7.83 17.79
C PRO A 299 -5.03 -8.14 16.49
N PHE A 300 -5.05 -9.42 16.09
CA PHE A 300 -4.34 -9.90 14.92
C PHE A 300 -4.85 -9.16 13.68
N TRP A 301 -4.14 -8.11 13.30
CA TRP A 301 -4.46 -7.32 12.12
C TRP A 301 -3.89 -8.04 10.91
N VAL A 302 -4.72 -8.26 9.89
CA VAL A 302 -4.29 -8.88 8.64
C VAL A 302 -4.14 -7.78 7.60
N SER A 303 -2.94 -7.67 7.02
CA SER A 303 -2.66 -6.84 5.83
C SER A 303 -3.77 -6.97 4.80
N LEU A 304 -4.28 -5.85 4.31
CA LEU A 304 -5.36 -5.84 3.32
C LEU A 304 -4.89 -6.40 1.97
N GLN A 305 -3.60 -6.27 1.66
CA GLN A 305 -3.00 -6.86 0.46
C GLN A 305 -2.88 -8.38 0.55
N VAL A 306 -2.71 -8.97 1.74
CA VAL A 306 -2.49 -10.41 1.90
C VAL A 306 -3.68 -11.24 1.40
N PRO A 307 -4.94 -11.01 1.83
CA PRO A 307 -6.11 -11.68 1.28
C PRO A 307 -6.24 -11.51 -0.23
N HIS A 308 -5.88 -10.33 -0.76
CA HIS A 308 -5.91 -10.08 -2.20
C HIS A 308 -4.89 -10.95 -2.96
N VAL A 309 -3.66 -11.06 -2.45
CA VAL A 309 -2.62 -11.95 -3.00
C VAL A 309 -3.05 -13.41 -2.90
N LEU A 310 -3.52 -13.85 -1.73
CA LEU A 310 -3.98 -15.23 -1.51
C LEU A 310 -5.15 -15.58 -2.44
N PHE A 311 -6.11 -14.68 -2.61
CA PHE A 311 -7.21 -14.86 -3.55
C PHE A 311 -6.73 -14.96 -5.00
N THR A 312 -5.76 -14.12 -5.40
CA THR A 312 -5.15 -14.17 -6.73
C THR A 312 -4.43 -15.50 -6.98
N LEU A 313 -3.69 -16.01 -5.97
CA LEU A 313 -3.04 -17.33 -6.03
C LEU A 313 -4.07 -18.46 -6.09
N ALA A 314 -5.14 -18.39 -5.30
CA ALA A 314 -6.22 -19.37 -5.33
C ALA A 314 -6.88 -19.39 -6.72
N ARG A 315 -7.23 -18.23 -7.27
CA ARG A 315 -7.79 -18.09 -8.63
C ARG A 315 -6.85 -18.69 -9.68
N PHE A 316 -5.56 -18.39 -9.60
CA PHE A 316 -4.57 -18.97 -10.52
C PHE A 316 -4.58 -20.51 -10.47
N LYS A 317 -4.65 -21.11 -9.28
CA LYS A 317 -4.77 -22.57 -9.14
C LYS A 317 -6.06 -23.12 -9.76
N LEU A 318 -7.20 -22.45 -9.58
CA LEU A 318 -8.46 -22.87 -10.21
C LEU A 318 -8.35 -22.74 -11.75
N GLN A 319 -7.66 -21.74 -12.26
CA GLN A 319 -7.40 -21.60 -13.69
C GLN A 319 -6.54 -22.75 -14.26
N LEU A 320 -5.66 -23.38 -13.47
CA LEU A 320 -4.93 -24.58 -13.92
C LEU A 320 -5.88 -25.76 -14.20
N VAL A 321 -6.96 -25.90 -13.42
CA VAL A 321 -8.03 -26.87 -13.71
C VAL A 321 -8.73 -26.52 -15.03
N GLY A 322 -9.03 -25.24 -15.25
CA GLY A 322 -9.56 -24.75 -16.51
C GLY A 322 -8.64 -25.06 -17.71
N THR A 323 -7.34 -24.84 -17.56
CA THR A 323 -6.32 -25.19 -18.56
C THR A 323 -6.36 -26.68 -18.91
N TYR A 324 -6.46 -27.54 -17.90
CA TYR A 324 -6.56 -28.98 -18.11
C TYR A 324 -7.84 -29.36 -18.88
N CYS A 325 -8.99 -28.73 -18.56
CA CYS A 325 -10.23 -28.92 -19.32
C CYS A 325 -10.09 -28.48 -20.79
N LEU A 326 -9.48 -27.31 -21.05
CA LEU A 326 -9.24 -26.83 -22.42
C LEU A 326 -8.31 -27.76 -23.21
N TYR A 327 -7.26 -28.30 -22.57
CA TYR A 327 -6.40 -29.29 -23.18
C TYR A 327 -7.17 -30.55 -23.56
N ARG A 328 -8.01 -31.10 -22.67
CA ARG A 328 -8.85 -32.27 -23.00
C ARG A 328 -9.82 -31.98 -24.13
N LEU A 329 -10.48 -30.83 -24.13
CA LEU A 329 -11.37 -30.40 -25.21
C LEU A 329 -10.62 -30.31 -26.56
N SER A 330 -9.36 -29.88 -26.56
CA SER A 330 -8.55 -29.81 -27.78
C SER A 330 -8.23 -31.19 -28.37
N LEU A 331 -8.01 -32.20 -27.52
CA LEU A 331 -7.77 -33.58 -27.98
C LEU A 331 -9.03 -34.19 -28.62
N PHE A 332 -10.21 -33.86 -28.11
CA PHE A 332 -11.47 -34.29 -28.72
C PHE A 332 -11.72 -33.59 -30.07
N ALA A 333 -11.28 -32.34 -30.22
CA ALA A 333 -11.45 -31.59 -31.46
C ALA A 333 -10.53 -32.09 -32.59
N SER A 334 -9.38 -32.70 -32.28
CA SER A 334 -8.41 -33.16 -33.29
C SER A 334 -8.69 -34.56 -33.84
N ASP A 335 -9.19 -35.49 -33.02
CA ASP A 335 -9.11 -36.93 -33.36
C ASP A 335 -10.43 -37.71 -33.43
N MET A 336 -11.56 -37.18 -32.94
CA MET A 336 -12.72 -38.04 -32.66
C MET A 336 -13.87 -38.04 -33.67
N ALA A 337 -13.90 -37.09 -34.62
CA ALA A 337 -14.94 -37.05 -35.65
C ALA A 337 -14.95 -38.29 -36.59
N LEU A 338 -13.90 -39.12 -36.56
CA LEU A 338 -13.70 -40.25 -37.46
C LEU A 338 -13.78 -41.63 -36.82
N VAL A 339 -13.74 -41.76 -35.48
CA VAL A 339 -13.44 -43.07 -34.85
C VAL A 339 -14.60 -43.68 -34.06
N PHE A 340 -15.46 -42.91 -33.38
CA PHE A 340 -16.56 -43.49 -32.57
C PHE A 340 -17.86 -42.66 -32.53
N PRO A 341 -18.75 -42.80 -33.53
CA PRO A 341 -20.01 -42.03 -33.63
C PRO A 341 -21.07 -42.25 -32.53
N TRP A 342 -20.90 -43.25 -31.65
CA TRP A 342 -21.95 -43.76 -30.75
C TRP A 342 -21.59 -43.77 -29.27
N LEU A 343 -20.39 -43.31 -28.90
CA LEU A 343 -20.03 -43.16 -27.49
C LEU A 343 -20.46 -41.78 -26.97
N ASP A 344 -20.64 -41.72 -25.66
CA ASP A 344 -21.14 -40.64 -24.80
C ASP A 344 -20.31 -39.31 -24.86
N GLU A 345 -19.79 -38.95 -26.04
CA GLU A 345 -18.93 -37.80 -26.30
C GLU A 345 -19.59 -36.49 -25.92
N ALA A 346 -20.89 -36.37 -26.20
CA ALA A 346 -21.67 -35.22 -25.79
C ALA A 346 -21.66 -35.05 -24.26
N TYR A 347 -21.62 -36.15 -23.49
CA TYR A 347 -21.56 -36.08 -22.03
C TYR A 347 -20.18 -35.61 -21.53
N HIS A 348 -19.09 -36.18 -22.04
CA HIS A 348 -17.74 -35.78 -21.63
C HIS A 348 -17.41 -34.33 -21.99
N VAL A 349 -17.79 -33.88 -23.19
CA VAL A 349 -17.58 -32.49 -23.62
C VAL A 349 -18.40 -31.53 -22.75
N LYS A 350 -19.69 -31.82 -22.52
CA LYS A 350 -20.54 -30.99 -21.63
C LYS A 350 -19.98 -30.92 -20.22
N ARG A 351 -19.50 -32.04 -19.68
CA ARG A 351 -18.88 -32.09 -18.36
C ARG A 351 -17.61 -31.24 -18.30
N ASP A 352 -16.70 -31.39 -19.26
CA ASP A 352 -15.43 -30.65 -19.25
C ASP A 352 -15.65 -29.14 -19.45
N VAL A 353 -16.64 -28.74 -20.26
CA VAL A 353 -17.09 -27.33 -20.38
C VAL A 353 -17.70 -26.82 -19.08
N ALA A 354 -18.55 -27.60 -18.41
CA ALA A 354 -19.14 -27.21 -17.13
C ALA A 354 -18.07 -27.03 -16.04
N VAL A 355 -17.12 -27.97 -15.94
CA VAL A 355 -15.97 -27.89 -15.01
C VAL A 355 -15.10 -26.68 -15.37
N TYR A 356 -14.83 -26.44 -16.65
CA TYR A 356 -14.10 -25.25 -17.10
C TYR A 356 -14.77 -23.96 -16.59
N HIS A 357 -16.08 -23.78 -16.81
CA HIS A 357 -16.75 -22.56 -16.37
C HIS A 357 -16.79 -22.43 -14.84
N LEU A 358 -16.96 -23.53 -14.11
CA LEU A 358 -16.96 -23.53 -12.65
C LEU A 358 -15.62 -23.07 -12.06
N PHE A 359 -14.49 -23.47 -12.66
CA PHE A 359 -13.15 -23.20 -12.11
C PHE A 359 -12.43 -22.02 -12.77
N ALA A 360 -12.75 -21.67 -14.01
CA ALA A 360 -12.13 -20.54 -14.72
C ALA A 360 -13.02 -19.29 -14.73
N THR A 361 -14.28 -19.42 -15.14
CA THR A 361 -15.17 -18.28 -15.42
C THR A 361 -15.84 -17.76 -14.16
N ALA A 362 -16.50 -18.64 -13.39
CA ALA A 362 -17.27 -18.26 -12.21
C ALA A 362 -16.45 -17.52 -11.14
N PRO A 363 -15.19 -17.90 -10.83
CA PRO A 363 -14.39 -17.17 -9.84
C PRO A 363 -14.06 -15.75 -10.28
N VAL A 364 -13.84 -15.52 -11.59
CA VAL A 364 -13.61 -14.18 -12.14
C VAL A 364 -14.89 -13.35 -12.03
N ALA A 365 -16.02 -13.87 -12.50
CA ALA A 365 -17.32 -13.19 -12.43
C ALA A 365 -17.70 -12.82 -10.98
N LEU A 366 -17.51 -13.77 -10.05
CA LEU A 366 -17.79 -13.57 -8.62
C LEU A 366 -16.85 -12.53 -8.00
N GLN A 367 -15.55 -12.55 -8.35
CA GLN A 367 -14.59 -11.53 -7.90
C GLN A 367 -15.08 -10.12 -8.25
N ILE A 368 -15.51 -9.90 -9.49
CA ILE A 368 -15.98 -8.58 -9.96
C ILE A 368 -17.24 -8.16 -9.19
N ALA A 369 -18.21 -9.08 -9.04
CA ALA A 369 -19.46 -8.79 -8.34
C ALA A 369 -19.22 -8.43 -6.86
N ILE A 370 -18.36 -9.19 -6.18
CA ILE A 370 -17.98 -8.91 -4.78
C ILE A 370 -17.25 -7.58 -4.66
N GLN A 371 -16.29 -7.29 -5.56
CA GLN A 371 -15.54 -6.02 -5.54
C GLN A 371 -16.48 -4.83 -5.74
N LEU A 372 -17.35 -4.87 -6.75
CA LEU A 372 -18.32 -3.82 -7.00
C LEU A 372 -19.28 -3.65 -5.82
N GLY A 373 -19.84 -4.74 -5.30
CA GLY A 373 -20.76 -4.70 -4.16
C GLY A 373 -20.12 -4.08 -2.91
N ARG A 374 -18.85 -4.44 -2.62
CA ARG A 374 -18.07 -3.85 -1.53
C ARG A 374 -17.80 -2.36 -1.75
N ALA A 375 -17.35 -1.98 -2.94
CA ALA A 375 -17.07 -0.58 -3.29
C ALA A 375 -18.33 0.29 -3.16
N VAL A 376 -19.46 -0.14 -3.73
CA VAL A 376 -20.75 0.56 -3.63
C VAL A 376 -21.16 0.72 -2.16
N ARG A 377 -21.16 -0.37 -1.38
CA ARG A 377 -21.53 -0.34 0.05
C ARG A 377 -20.64 0.63 0.83
N ASN A 378 -19.33 0.60 0.60
CA ASN A 378 -18.37 1.45 1.31
C ASN A 378 -18.50 2.93 0.92
N LEU A 379 -18.62 3.23 -0.37
CA LEU A 379 -18.83 4.60 -0.86
C LEU A 379 -20.14 5.18 -0.33
N VAL A 380 -21.24 4.41 -0.35
CA VAL A 380 -22.54 4.84 0.20
C VAL A 380 -22.44 5.10 1.69
N ARG A 381 -21.79 4.20 2.45
CA ARG A 381 -21.55 4.38 3.89
C ARG A 381 -20.74 5.64 4.18
N LYS A 382 -19.69 5.91 3.39
CA LYS A 382 -18.86 7.12 3.53
C LYS A 382 -19.65 8.40 3.22
N ARG A 383 -20.44 8.39 2.15
CA ARG A 383 -21.33 9.51 1.79
C ARG A 383 -22.35 9.80 2.90
N ARG A 384 -23.01 8.76 3.43
CA ARG A 384 -23.98 8.89 4.54
C ARG A 384 -23.36 9.47 5.81
N ARG A 385 -22.07 9.21 6.05
CA ARG A 385 -21.30 9.75 7.19
C ARG A 385 -20.75 11.16 6.94
N GLY A 386 -21.04 11.79 5.80
CA GLY A 386 -20.50 13.10 5.43
C GLY A 386 -18.98 13.10 5.16
N LYS A 387 -18.34 11.93 5.08
CA LYS A 387 -16.88 11.81 4.87
C LYS A 387 -16.47 11.90 3.40
N LEU A 388 -17.43 12.04 2.49
CA LEU A 388 -17.18 12.04 1.05
C LEU A 388 -18.08 13.05 0.35
N HIS A 389 -17.46 14.00 -0.35
CA HIS A 389 -18.17 15.00 -1.14
C HIS A 389 -19.02 14.34 -2.26
N PRO A 390 -20.20 14.86 -2.62
CA PRO A 390 -21.06 14.27 -3.64
C PRO A 390 -20.38 14.06 -5.00
N GLU A 391 -19.52 14.99 -5.41
CA GLU A 391 -18.76 14.89 -6.66
C GLU A 391 -17.73 13.75 -6.61
N MET A 392 -16.98 13.64 -5.51
CA MET A 392 -16.03 12.55 -5.30
C MET A 392 -16.74 11.19 -5.25
N PHE A 393 -17.90 11.13 -4.59
CA PHE A 393 -18.72 9.93 -4.57
C PHE A 393 -19.12 9.51 -5.99
N SER A 394 -19.64 10.44 -6.79
CA SER A 394 -20.10 10.15 -8.15
C SER A 394 -18.94 9.73 -9.06
N HIS A 395 -17.78 10.39 -8.93
CA HIS A 395 -16.57 10.02 -9.65
C HIS A 395 -16.08 8.62 -9.29
N LEU A 396 -15.91 8.32 -8.00
CA LEU A 396 -15.43 7.01 -7.54
C LEU A 396 -16.41 5.89 -7.88
N LEU A 397 -17.72 6.12 -7.70
CA LEU A 397 -18.75 5.15 -8.05
C LEU A 397 -18.76 4.88 -9.56
N GLY A 398 -18.73 5.94 -10.38
CA GLY A 398 -18.66 5.82 -11.83
C GLY A 398 -17.40 5.06 -12.28
N LYS A 399 -16.24 5.33 -11.66
CA LYS A 399 -14.99 4.60 -11.90
C LYS A 399 -15.12 3.11 -11.60
N GLU A 400 -15.71 2.72 -10.47
CA GLU A 400 -15.84 1.30 -10.11
C GLU A 400 -16.92 0.57 -10.95
N ILE A 401 -18.01 1.25 -11.33
CA ILE A 401 -18.99 0.70 -12.29
C ILE A 401 -18.33 0.50 -13.65
N ALA A 402 -17.63 1.50 -14.18
CA ALA A 402 -16.94 1.39 -15.47
C ALA A 402 -15.87 0.29 -15.46
N ARG A 403 -15.15 0.14 -14.34
CA ARG A 403 -14.22 -0.98 -14.13
C ARG A 403 -14.95 -2.32 -14.17
N ALA A 404 -16.04 -2.48 -13.42
CA ALA A 404 -16.81 -3.72 -13.40
C ALA A 404 -17.37 -4.08 -14.79
N VAL A 405 -17.79 -3.09 -15.57
CA VAL A 405 -18.21 -3.29 -16.95
C VAL A 405 -17.01 -3.68 -17.81
N ILE A 406 -15.99 -2.83 -17.96
CA ILE A 406 -14.91 -3.06 -18.92
C ILE A 406 -14.05 -4.27 -18.53
N VAL A 407 -13.54 -4.28 -17.30
CA VAL A 407 -12.70 -5.37 -16.80
C VAL A 407 -13.53 -6.63 -16.63
N GLY A 408 -14.71 -6.47 -16.04
CA GLY A 408 -15.48 -7.62 -15.63
C GLY A 408 -16.22 -8.31 -16.76
N PHE A 409 -16.95 -7.55 -17.57
CA PHE A 409 -17.58 -8.09 -18.78
C PHE A 409 -16.53 -8.53 -19.78
N GLY A 410 -15.48 -7.74 -20.02
CA GLY A 410 -14.42 -8.09 -20.98
C GLY A 410 -13.73 -9.42 -20.64
N SER A 411 -13.29 -9.59 -19.40
CA SER A 411 -12.64 -10.83 -18.96
C SER A 411 -13.61 -12.01 -18.90
N THR A 412 -14.82 -11.83 -18.37
CA THR A 412 -15.82 -12.90 -18.27
C THR A 412 -16.26 -13.37 -19.66
N THR A 413 -16.59 -12.45 -20.57
CA THR A 413 -16.96 -12.80 -21.95
C THR A 413 -15.85 -13.55 -22.65
N THR A 414 -14.59 -13.07 -22.54
CA THR A 414 -13.42 -13.76 -23.10
C THR A 414 -13.36 -15.21 -22.62
N LEU A 415 -13.53 -15.45 -21.31
CA LEU A 415 -13.50 -16.79 -20.74
C LEU A 415 -14.71 -17.64 -21.15
N VAL A 416 -15.91 -17.06 -21.20
CA VAL A 416 -17.13 -17.76 -21.63
C VAL A 416 -17.00 -18.28 -23.05
N VAL A 417 -16.47 -17.47 -23.97
CA VAL A 417 -16.37 -17.85 -25.39
C VAL A 417 -15.13 -18.69 -25.70
N LEU A 418 -14.15 -18.77 -24.78
CA LEU A 418 -12.86 -19.38 -25.05
C LEU A 418 -12.93 -20.85 -25.52
N PRO A 419 -13.74 -21.75 -24.91
CA PRO A 419 -13.88 -23.12 -25.41
C PRO A 419 -14.39 -23.17 -26.86
N ARG A 420 -15.32 -22.27 -27.21
CA ARG A 420 -15.85 -22.15 -28.56
C ARG A 420 -14.83 -21.58 -29.54
N LEU A 421 -14.07 -20.56 -29.14
CA LEU A 421 -12.99 -20.02 -29.97
C LEU A 421 -11.92 -21.07 -30.26
N MET A 422 -11.60 -21.94 -29.29
CA MET A 422 -10.70 -23.06 -29.53
C MET A 422 -11.22 -24.01 -30.60
N HIS A 423 -12.50 -24.34 -30.54
CA HIS A 423 -13.14 -25.23 -31.51
C HIS A 423 -13.26 -24.59 -32.90
N ASP A 424 -13.87 -23.40 -32.97
CA ASP A 424 -14.26 -22.77 -34.23
C ASP A 424 -13.06 -22.14 -34.96
N LEU A 425 -12.12 -21.52 -34.23
CA LEU A 425 -10.95 -20.84 -34.81
C LEU A 425 -9.67 -21.70 -34.78
N LYS A 426 -9.77 -22.96 -34.33
CA LYS A 426 -8.62 -23.86 -34.14
C LYS A 426 -7.50 -23.20 -33.33
N LEU A 427 -7.87 -22.43 -32.31
CA LEU A 427 -6.92 -21.72 -31.46
C LEU A 427 -5.99 -22.75 -30.80
N THR A 428 -4.67 -22.54 -30.88
CA THR A 428 -3.72 -23.44 -30.23
C THR A 428 -3.98 -23.50 -28.72
N VAL A 429 -3.74 -24.66 -28.10
CA VAL A 429 -3.88 -24.84 -26.64
C VAL A 429 -3.07 -23.78 -25.89
N TRP A 430 -1.85 -23.48 -26.36
CA TRP A 430 -0.99 -22.46 -25.78
C TRP A 430 -1.64 -21.08 -25.76
N SER A 431 -2.15 -20.62 -26.91
CA SER A 431 -2.85 -19.33 -26.99
C SER A 431 -4.08 -19.29 -26.09
N ALA A 432 -4.84 -20.39 -26.01
CA ALA A 432 -6.00 -20.47 -25.12
C ALA A 432 -5.62 -20.38 -23.64
N CYS A 433 -4.57 -21.10 -23.24
CA CYS A 433 -4.05 -21.06 -21.88
C CYS A 433 -3.53 -19.66 -21.51
N THR A 434 -2.83 -19.00 -22.44
CA THR A 434 -2.38 -17.61 -22.26
C THR A 434 -3.57 -16.68 -22.07
N LEU A 435 -4.60 -16.77 -22.92
CA LEU A 435 -5.82 -15.95 -22.77
C LEU A 435 -6.52 -16.23 -21.44
N LEU A 436 -6.64 -17.50 -21.04
CA LEU A 436 -7.25 -17.89 -19.77
C LEU A 436 -6.55 -17.24 -18.56
N VAL A 437 -5.22 -17.29 -18.51
CA VAL A 437 -4.44 -16.73 -17.40
C VAL A 437 -4.48 -15.20 -17.42
N PHE A 438 -4.36 -14.59 -18.59
CA PHE A 438 -4.17 -13.14 -18.72
C PHE A 438 -5.43 -12.32 -19.00
N ALA A 439 -6.60 -12.93 -19.29
CA ALA A 439 -7.82 -12.21 -19.64
C ALA A 439 -8.21 -11.11 -18.64
N PHE A 440 -8.11 -11.40 -17.33
CA PHE A 440 -8.40 -10.41 -16.30
C PHE A 440 -7.36 -9.28 -16.28
N MET A 441 -6.08 -9.63 -16.35
CA MET A 441 -4.98 -8.66 -16.30
C MET A 441 -4.96 -7.75 -17.52
N SER A 442 -5.16 -8.29 -18.72
CA SER A 442 -5.24 -7.53 -19.96
C SER A 442 -6.45 -6.59 -19.97
N SER A 443 -7.61 -7.06 -19.51
CA SER A 443 -8.82 -6.23 -19.40
C SER A 443 -8.64 -5.11 -18.37
N SER A 444 -7.98 -5.39 -17.24
CA SER A 444 -7.63 -4.39 -16.22
C SER A 444 -6.67 -3.34 -16.76
N LEU A 445 -5.61 -3.76 -17.46
CA LEU A 445 -4.67 -2.87 -18.12
C LEU A 445 -5.38 -1.98 -19.15
N ALA A 446 -6.21 -2.58 -20.02
CA ALA A 446 -6.98 -1.85 -21.03
C ALA A 446 -7.90 -0.81 -20.38
N TYR A 447 -8.62 -1.17 -19.31
CA TYR A 447 -9.44 -0.23 -18.55
C TYR A 447 -8.62 0.96 -18.04
N THR A 448 -7.48 0.72 -17.39
CA THR A 448 -6.70 1.84 -16.84
C THR A 448 -6.06 2.71 -17.92
N LEU A 449 -5.64 2.10 -19.04
CA LEU A 449 -5.18 2.83 -20.24
C LEU A 449 -6.28 3.76 -20.75
N LEU A 450 -7.50 3.24 -20.96
CA LEU A 450 -8.66 4.00 -21.42
C LEU A 450 -9.07 5.09 -20.42
N ALA A 451 -9.12 4.77 -19.13
CA ALA A 451 -9.50 5.72 -18.09
C ALA A 451 -8.51 6.90 -18.03
N SER A 452 -7.21 6.63 -18.09
CA SER A 452 -6.21 7.70 -18.05
C SER A 452 -6.17 8.50 -19.36
N ALA A 453 -6.33 7.84 -20.50
CA ALA A 453 -6.47 8.52 -21.79
C ALA A 453 -7.70 9.45 -21.80
N GLY A 454 -8.83 8.96 -21.28
CA GLY A 454 -10.07 9.73 -21.12
C GLY A 454 -9.90 10.95 -20.22
N ILE A 455 -9.25 10.80 -19.06
CA ILE A 455 -8.92 11.94 -18.17
C ILE A 455 -8.04 12.95 -18.90
N ARG A 456 -6.95 12.51 -19.56
CA ARG A 456 -6.05 13.40 -20.30
C ARG A 456 -6.78 14.13 -21.44
N LEU A 457 -7.69 13.46 -22.15
CA LEU A 457 -8.49 14.06 -23.20
C LEU A 457 -9.45 15.11 -22.63
N LEU A 458 -10.18 14.80 -21.57
CA LEU A 458 -11.06 15.75 -20.88
C LEU A 458 -10.30 16.99 -20.40
N LEU A 459 -9.06 16.80 -19.93
CA LEU A 459 -8.20 17.92 -19.52
C LEU A 459 -7.76 18.77 -20.70
N ARG A 460 -7.41 18.16 -21.83
CA ARG A 460 -7.07 18.90 -23.05
C ARG A 460 -8.27 19.70 -23.57
N VAL A 461 -9.47 19.12 -23.55
CA VAL A 461 -10.71 19.80 -23.97
C VAL A 461 -11.10 20.92 -23.01
N LYS A 462 -10.97 20.72 -21.68
CA LYS A 462 -11.23 21.77 -20.70
C LYS A 462 -10.25 22.93 -20.87
N LYS A 463 -8.97 22.64 -21.12
CA LYS A 463 -7.95 23.65 -21.41
C LYS A 463 -8.32 24.42 -22.68
N SER A 464 -8.66 23.75 -23.78
CA SER A 464 -9.01 24.45 -25.03
C SER A 464 -10.26 25.33 -24.90
N ARG A 465 -11.27 24.93 -24.09
CA ARG A 465 -12.45 25.77 -23.82
C ARG A 465 -12.17 26.96 -22.91
N ALA A 466 -11.30 26.79 -21.91
CA ALA A 466 -10.85 27.90 -21.06
C ALA A 466 -9.95 28.90 -21.79
N PHE A 467 -9.43 28.53 -22.97
CA PHE A 467 -8.65 29.40 -23.87
C PHE A 467 -9.43 29.82 -25.13
N GLY A 468 -10.77 29.74 -25.11
CA GLY A 468 -11.54 30.62 -26.01
C GLY A 468 -11.20 32.08 -25.71
N PRO A 469 -11.35 33.02 -26.66
CA PRO A 469 -11.12 34.45 -26.42
C PRO A 469 -12.22 35.05 -25.53
N HIS A 470 -12.54 34.39 -24.43
CA HIS A 470 -13.22 35.02 -23.31
C HIS A 470 -12.17 35.91 -22.66
N ASP A 471 -12.24 37.18 -23.01
CA ASP A 471 -11.37 38.24 -22.54
C ASP A 471 -11.59 38.42 -21.04
N TRP A 472 -11.02 37.54 -20.22
CA TRP A 472 -11.04 37.63 -18.76
C TRP A 472 -10.43 38.96 -18.28
N ARG A 473 -9.72 39.69 -19.17
CA ARG A 473 -9.29 41.07 -18.94
C ARG A 473 -10.46 42.05 -18.77
N ALA A 474 -11.63 41.77 -19.35
CA ALA A 474 -12.82 42.58 -19.16
C ALA A 474 -13.43 42.44 -17.75
N GLU A 475 -13.20 41.31 -17.08
CA GLU A 475 -13.80 41.01 -15.77
C GLU A 475 -12.84 41.27 -14.59
N LEU A 476 -11.54 41.40 -14.88
CA LEU A 476 -10.52 41.84 -13.92
C LEU A 476 -10.10 43.31 -14.11
N GLN A 477 -10.84 44.12 -14.87
CA GLN A 477 -10.76 45.56 -14.63
C GLN A 477 -11.20 45.81 -13.19
N PRO A 478 -10.31 46.26 -12.29
CA PRO A 478 -10.74 46.68 -10.97
C PRO A 478 -11.80 47.75 -11.20
N GLN A 479 -13.01 47.53 -10.68
CA GLN A 479 -13.97 48.62 -10.57
C GLN A 479 -13.23 49.77 -9.89
N SER A 480 -12.99 50.82 -10.67
CA SER A 480 -12.25 51.98 -10.23
C SER A 480 -12.84 52.46 -8.91
N PRO A 481 -12.04 52.65 -7.85
CA PRO A 481 -12.50 53.28 -6.63
C PRO A 481 -12.65 54.79 -6.91
N VAL A 482 -13.64 55.15 -7.72
CA VAL A 482 -14.11 56.53 -7.91
C VAL A 482 -15.56 56.57 -7.50
N ALA A 483 -15.75 56.54 -6.19
CA ALA A 483 -16.81 57.27 -5.52
C ALA A 483 -16.39 57.44 -4.05
N THR A 484 -15.32 58.20 -3.87
CA THR A 484 -15.03 58.92 -2.63
C THR A 484 -16.17 59.92 -2.40
N ALA A 485 -17.33 59.43 -1.97
CA ALA A 485 -18.42 60.28 -1.50
C ALA A 485 -18.02 60.79 -0.11
N ALA A 486 -17.60 62.04 -0.11
CA ALA A 486 -17.27 62.82 1.06
C ALA A 486 -18.42 62.81 2.09
N LEU A 487 -18.31 61.98 3.13
CA LEU A 487 -19.05 62.20 4.36
C LEU A 487 -18.25 63.20 5.21
N ARG A 488 -18.53 64.49 5.01
CA ARG A 488 -18.16 65.56 5.94
C ARG A 488 -18.85 65.28 7.28
N LEU A 489 -18.08 64.89 8.29
CA LEU A 489 -18.52 64.96 9.68
C LEU A 489 -18.48 66.44 10.11
N PRO A 490 -19.59 67.02 10.60
CA PRO A 490 -19.56 68.36 11.17
C PRO A 490 -18.87 68.33 12.53
N ALA A 491 -17.91 69.23 12.70
CA ALA A 491 -17.35 69.59 13.99
C ALA A 491 -18.41 70.32 14.82
N ALA A 492 -18.80 69.73 15.96
CA ALA A 492 -19.67 70.31 16.99
C ALA A 492 -19.67 69.31 18.17
N THR A 493 -19.48 69.63 19.45
CA THR A 493 -19.17 70.86 20.18
C THR A 493 -18.71 70.39 21.55
N ALA A 494 -17.60 70.92 22.06
CA ALA A 494 -17.26 70.82 23.47
C ALA A 494 -18.02 71.92 24.24
N SER A 495 -18.94 71.56 25.14
CA SER A 495 -19.43 72.41 26.24
C SER A 495 -20.10 71.49 27.28
N ARG A 496 -19.48 71.28 28.45
CA ARG A 496 -19.70 71.99 29.73
C ARG A 496 -21.01 71.65 30.46
N PHE A 497 -20.85 71.53 31.79
CA PHE A 497 -21.81 71.34 32.90
C PHE A 497 -22.28 69.89 33.10
N ASN A 498 -22.26 69.30 34.30
CA ASN A 498 -22.00 69.76 35.67
C ASN A 498 -21.44 68.61 36.50
#